data_AF-A0A641AI65-F1
#
_entry.id   AF-A0A641AI65-F1
#
_cell.length_a   1.000
_cell.length_b   1.000
_cell.length_c   1.000
_cell.angle_alpha   90.00
_cell.angle_beta   90.00
_cell.angle_gamma   90.00
#
_symmetry.space_group_name_H-M   'P 1'
#
loop_
_entity.id
_entity.type
_entity.pdbx_description
1 polymer ?
#
loop_
_entity_poly.entity_id
_entity_poly.type
_entity_poly.pdbx_seq_one_letter_code
_entity_poly.pdbx_strand_id
1 'polypeptide(L)' 'MSSIKMYGTTWCGDCTRAKAFLDRNRIDYDWTNVDDEPEYQEYIKNLNNGSQRVNEFPP' A
#
# COMPACT_ATOMS: atom_id res chain seq x y z
N MET A 1 -17.80 -8.09 8.19
CA MET A 1 -17.55 -6.67 7.88
C MET A 1 -16.25 -6.63 7.11
N SER A 2 -16.26 -6.08 5.90
CA SER A 2 -15.04 -5.97 5.08
C SER A 2 -14.24 -4.77 5.57
N SER A 3 -13.13 -5.04 6.28
CA SER A 3 -12.17 -4.00 6.65
C SER A 3 -11.39 -3.57 5.41
N ILE A 4 -11.14 -2.27 5.24
CA ILE A 4 -10.30 -1.77 4.15
C ILE A 4 -8.88 -2.25 4.41
N LYS A 5 -8.30 -3.05 3.52
CA LYS A 5 -6.88 -3.39 3.58
C LYS A 5 -6.09 -2.38 2.77
N MET A 6 -5.10 -1.77 3.40
CA MET A 6 -4.24 -0.76 2.81
C MET A 6 -2.81 -1.27 2.78
N TYR A 7 -2.35 -1.58 1.57
CA TYR A 7 -0.97 -1.98 1.31
C TYR A 7 -0.19 -0.78 0.80
N GLY A 8 1.01 -0.58 1.32
CA GLY A 8 1.86 0.51 0.84
C GLY A 8 3.21 0.53 1.53
N THR A 9 4.00 1.55 1.20
CA THR A 9 5.32 1.78 1.79
C THR A 9 5.38 3.14 2.47
N THR A 10 6.33 3.31 3.40
CA THR A 10 6.50 4.57 4.14
C THR A 10 7.15 5.68 3.31
N TRP A 11 7.88 5.32 2.26
CA TRP A 11 8.51 6.26 1.34
C TRP A 11 7.60 6.66 0.17
N CYS A 12 6.48 5.96 -0.05
CA CYS A 12 5.52 6.33 -1.08
C CYS A 12 4.65 7.50 -0.60
N GLY A 13 4.88 8.67 -1.21
CA GLY A 13 4.08 9.87 -0.94
C GLY A 13 2.59 9.67 -1.22
N ASP A 14 2.22 8.83 -2.18
CA ASP A 14 0.83 8.54 -2.54
C ASP A 14 0.16 7.67 -1.47
N CYS A 15 0.85 6.61 -1.01
CA CYS A 15 0.39 5.80 0.13
C CYS A 15 0.22 6.67 1.38
N THR A 16 1.16 7.58 1.65
CA THR A 16 1.07 8.50 2.79
C THR A 16 -0.15 9.41 2.69
N ARG A 17 -0.45 9.96 1.50
CA ARG A 17 -1.64 10.80 1.30
C ARG A 17 -2.95 10.02 1.45
N ALA A 18 -3.00 8.79 0.92
CA ALA A 18 -4.16 7.92 1.05
C ALA A 18 -4.40 7.52 2.52
N LYS A 19 -3.34 7.18 3.26
CA LYS A 19 -3.41 6.85 4.70
C LYS A 19 -3.95 8.03 5.50
N ALA A 20 -3.41 9.22 5.25
CA ALA A 20 -3.86 10.45 5.89
C ALA A 20 -5.31 10.79 5.55
N PHE A 21 -5.82 10.43 4.37
CA PHE A 21 -7.23 10.59 4.03
C PHE A 21 -8.11 9.67 4.88
N LEU A 22 -7.76 8.39 5.02
CA LEU A 22 -8.52 7.44 5.85
C LEU A 22 -8.49 7.85 7.32
N ASP A 23 -7.33 8.23 7.84
CA ASP A 23 -7.14 8.72 9.21
C ASP A 23 -8.02 9.95 9.50
N ARG A 24 -8.04 10.94 8.58
CA ARG A 24 -8.87 12.15 8.73
C ARG A 24 -10.37 11.87 8.74
N ASN A 25 -10.80 10.86 7.99
CA ASN A 25 -12.21 10.47 7.91
C ASN A 25 -12.61 9.46 9.00
N ARG A 26 -11.69 9.04 9.87
CA ARG A 26 -11.91 8.00 10.89
C ARG A 26 -12.45 6.70 10.29
N ILE A 27 -11.93 6.35 9.12
CA ILE A 27 -12.25 5.10 8.45
C ILE A 27 -11.26 4.06 8.98
N ASP A 28 -11.77 2.95 9.50
CA ASP A 28 -10.93 1.84 9.93
C ASP A 28 -10.32 1.14 8.71
N TYR A 29 -9.00 0.92 8.78
CA TYR A 29 -8.26 0.17 7.78
C TYR A 29 -7.16 -0.65 8.45
N ASP A 30 -6.79 -1.74 7.80
CA ASP A 30 -5.66 -2.58 8.14
C ASP A 30 -4.46 -2.17 7.29
N TRP A 31 -3.38 -1.71 7.91
CA TRP A 31 -2.19 -1.24 7.21
C TRP A 31 -1.11 -2.32 7.17
N THR A 32 -0.69 -2.69 5.96
CA THR A 32 0.44 -3.60 5.74
C THR A 32 1.56 -2.86 5.02
N ASN A 33 2.70 -2.72 5.70
CA ASN A 33 3.92 -2.20 5.07
C ASN A 33 4.57 -3.28 4.22
N VAL A 34 4.48 -3.14 2.90
CA VAL A 34 5.02 -4.15 1.97
C VAL A 34 6.55 -4.14 1.87
N ASP A 35 7.22 -3.12 2.42
CA ASP A 35 8.69 -3.14 2.54
C ASP A 35 9.16 -4.18 3.56
N ASP A 36 8.35 -4.48 4.58
CA ASP A 36 8.72 -5.41 5.65
C ASP A 36 8.45 -6.88 5.25
N GLU A 37 7.82 -7.09 4.09
CA GLU A 37 7.39 -8.38 3.57
C GLU A 37 8.20 -8.74 2.31
N PRO A 38 9.19 -9.65 2.41
CA PRO A 38 10.08 -10.01 1.30
C PRO A 38 9.34 -10.50 0.05
N GLU A 39 8.19 -11.16 0.24
CA GLU A 39 7.34 -11.67 -0.84
C GLU A 39 6.72 -10.55 -1.70
N TYR A 40 6.40 -9.41 -1.08
CA TYR A 40 5.82 -8.27 -1.79
C TYR A 40 6.88 -7.40 -2.47
N GLN A 41 8.12 -7.40 -1.97
CA GLN A 41 9.22 -6.68 -2.63
C GLN A 41 9.54 -7.23 -4.02
N GLU A 42 9.59 -8.55 -4.20
CA GLU A 42 9.83 -9.16 -5.51
C GLU A 42 8.65 -8.93 -6.46
N TYR A 43 7.43 -8.99 -5.94
CA TYR A 43 6.22 -8.73 -6.72
C TYR A 43 6.15 -7.28 -7.21
N ILE A 44 6.41 -6.30 -6.35
CA ILE A 44 6.41 -4.86 -6.70
C ILE A 44 7.53 -4.54 -7.71
N LYS A 45 8.70 -5.18 -7.57
CA LYS A 45 9.80 -5.06 -8.54
C LYS A 45 9.39 -5.61 -9.91
N ASN A 46 8.69 -6.74 -9.95
CA ASN A 46 8.26 -7.40 -11.19
C ASN A 46 7.09 -6.69 -11.87
N LEU A 47 6.12 -6.16 -11.12
CA LEU A 47 4.91 -5.55 -11.70
C LEU A 47 5.19 -4.27 -12.48
N ASN A 48 6.27 -3.58 -12.12
CA ASN A 48 6.46 -2.19 -12.49
C ASN A 48 7.41 -1.97 -13.66
N ASN A 49 7.96 -3.02 -14.29
CA ASN A 49 8.80 -2.90 -15.49
C ASN A 49 9.83 -1.73 -15.40
N GLY A 50 10.39 -1.49 -14.21
CA GLY A 50 11.30 -0.38 -13.89
C GLY A 50 10.71 0.93 -13.31
N SER A 51 9.41 1.05 -13.06
CA SER A 51 8.75 2.28 -12.57
C SER A 51 7.99 2.06 -11.26
N GLN A 52 8.51 2.43 -10.10
CA GLN A 52 7.84 2.25 -8.79
C GLN A 52 6.49 2.98 -8.68
N ARG A 53 5.38 2.32 -9.02
CA ARG A 53 4.01 2.76 -8.75
C ARG A 53 3.19 1.64 -8.12
N VAL A 54 2.62 1.91 -6.93
CA VAL A 54 1.72 1.01 -6.22
C VAL A 54 0.30 1.35 -6.66
N ASN A 55 -0.14 0.81 -7.79
CA ASN A 55 -1.44 1.17 -8.35
C ASN A 55 -2.52 0.15 -8.02
N GLU A 56 -2.21 -1.15 -8.00
CA GLU A 56 -3.18 -2.19 -7.66
C GLU A 56 -2.45 -3.37 -7.00
N PHE A 57 -2.76 -3.64 -5.73
CA PHE A 57 -2.48 -4.95 -5.14
C PHE A 57 -3.72 -5.84 -5.37
N PRO A 58 -3.55 -7.13 -5.71
CA PRO A 58 -4.67 -8.04 -5.98
C PRO A 58 -5.59 -8.22 -4.75
N PRO A 59 -6.84 -8.68 -4.96
CA PRO A 59 -7.87 -8.82 -3.93
C PRO A 59 -7.52 -9.75 -2.77
#